data_AF-A0A1B7JEG6-F1
#
_entry.id   AF-A0A1B7JEG6-F1
#
_cell.length_a   1.000
_cell.length_b   1.000
_cell.length_c   1.000
_cell.angle_alpha   90.00
_cell.angle_beta   90.00
_cell.angle_gamma   90.00
#
_symmetry.space_group_name_H-M   'P 1'
#
loop_
_entity.id
_entity.type
_entity.pdbx_description
1 polymer ?
#
loop_
_entity_poly.entity_id
_entity_poly.type
_entity_poly.pdbx_seq_one_letter_code
_entity_poly.pdbx_strand_id
1 'polypeptide(L)'
;MKRFLTIVMLAVLLAGCASKEEKKAVIEKPDYVLDTSRSAPAAYPRIKMLVIHYTADDFDVSLTALTGKDVSVHYLIPAVPPLVRGKPRIWQLVPESELAWHAGASFWRGATRINDTSIGIELENRGWQKSEGTKFFTPFEPAQIQALVPLAKDIIKRYSIEPQNVVAHSDIAPQRKDDPGPLFPWQSLAQQGIGAWPDASRVAFYLNGRSPNAPIASYTLLDLLARYGYEVKPNMTRLQQMRVIAAFQMHFRPTRYDGVADMESLAIAEALLEKYGQG
;
A
#
# COMPACT_ATOMS: atom_id res chain seq x y z
N MET A 1 4.58 75.24 -37.02
CA MET A 1 4.93 74.52 -35.77
C MET A 1 4.79 73.01 -36.02
N LYS A 2 5.87 72.25 -35.80
CA LYS A 2 5.97 70.81 -35.43
C LYS A 2 5.26 69.77 -36.33
N ARG A 3 5.99 68.93 -37.08
CA ARG A 3 6.63 67.61 -36.73
C ARG A 3 5.81 66.45 -37.37
N PHE A 4 6.39 65.71 -38.31
CA PHE A 4 6.87 64.31 -38.14
C PHE A 4 5.83 63.36 -37.52
N LEU A 5 5.40 62.31 -38.22
CA LEU A 5 5.91 60.93 -38.00
C LEU A 5 5.26 59.90 -38.95
N THR A 6 6.13 59.17 -39.63
CA THR A 6 5.95 57.88 -40.32
C THR A 6 5.53 56.78 -39.34
N ILE A 7 4.60 55.88 -39.71
CA ILE A 7 4.67 54.45 -39.35
C ILE A 7 4.15 53.60 -40.52
N VAL A 8 5.09 52.94 -41.19
CA VAL A 8 4.90 51.73 -41.96
C VAL A 8 4.76 50.58 -40.96
N MET A 9 3.75 49.72 -41.08
CA MET A 9 3.87 48.37 -40.52
C MET A 9 3.34 47.33 -41.50
N LEU A 10 4.33 46.64 -42.05
CA LEU A 10 4.29 45.44 -42.86
C LEU A 10 3.83 44.28 -41.97
N ALA A 11 2.72 43.61 -42.31
CA ALA A 11 2.37 42.31 -41.74
C ALA A 11 2.57 41.23 -42.81
N VAL A 12 3.78 40.68 -42.79
CA VAL A 12 4.22 39.54 -43.60
C VAL A 12 3.46 38.28 -43.15
N LEU A 13 3.01 37.51 -44.14
CA LEU A 13 2.51 36.15 -44.03
C LEU A 13 3.48 35.25 -43.26
N LEU A 14 3.02 34.64 -42.17
CA LEU A 14 3.58 33.39 -41.67
C LEU A 14 2.50 32.32 -41.81
N ALA A 15 2.62 31.57 -42.90
CA ALA A 15 2.14 30.20 -42.96
C ALA A 15 2.87 29.40 -41.87
N GLY A 16 2.12 28.94 -40.87
CA GLY A 16 2.57 27.96 -39.91
C GLY A 16 1.52 26.87 -39.87
N CYS A 17 1.76 25.81 -40.64
CA CYS A 17 0.92 24.64 -40.72
C CYS A 17 0.48 24.18 -39.32
N ALA A 18 -0.83 24.24 -39.05
CA ALA A 18 -1.44 23.39 -38.04
C ALA A 18 -1.47 21.95 -38.56
N SER A 19 -0.30 21.36 -38.82
CA SER A 19 -0.18 19.92 -38.77
C SER A 19 -0.29 19.57 -37.28
N LYS A 20 -1.53 19.30 -36.84
CA LYS A 20 -1.73 18.34 -35.76
C LYS A 20 -0.80 17.18 -36.07
N GLU A 21 0.20 16.95 -35.24
CA GLU A 21 0.96 15.70 -35.27
C GLU A 21 -0.01 14.57 -34.91
N GLU A 22 -0.86 14.18 -35.85
CA GLU A 22 -1.22 12.78 -36.04
C GLU A 22 0.02 12.07 -36.59
N LYS A 23 1.09 12.00 -35.80
CA LYS A 23 2.11 10.99 -36.03
C LYS A 23 1.46 9.67 -35.63
N LYS A 24 0.77 9.09 -36.61
CA LYS A 24 0.32 7.69 -36.65
C LYS A 24 1.46 6.85 -36.09
N ALA A 25 1.29 6.33 -34.88
CA ALA A 25 2.36 5.68 -34.13
C ALA A 25 2.56 4.26 -34.66
N VAL A 26 3.11 4.18 -35.86
CA VAL A 26 3.62 2.97 -36.46
C VAL A 26 5.03 2.78 -35.88
N ILE A 27 5.24 1.72 -35.10
CA ILE A 27 6.55 1.40 -34.52
C ILE A 27 7.23 0.36 -35.41
N GLU A 28 8.27 0.78 -36.11
CA GLU A 28 9.14 -0.11 -36.90
C GLU A 28 9.95 -1.03 -35.99
N LYS A 29 9.96 -2.33 -36.31
CA LYS A 29 10.83 -3.36 -35.72
C LYS A 29 11.66 -3.99 -36.84
N PRO A 30 12.77 -4.69 -36.53
CA PRO A 30 13.64 -5.26 -37.58
C PRO A 30 12.90 -6.12 -38.61
N ASP A 31 11.90 -6.90 -38.17
CA ASP A 31 11.21 -7.88 -39.01
C ASP A 31 9.71 -7.63 -39.18
N TYR A 32 9.15 -6.62 -38.51
CA TYR A 32 7.71 -6.35 -38.52
C TYR A 32 7.41 -4.91 -38.10
N VAL A 33 6.14 -4.54 -38.20
CA VAL A 33 5.66 -3.20 -37.87
C VAL A 33 4.49 -3.30 -36.90
N LEU A 34 4.48 -2.48 -35.85
CA LEU A 34 3.36 -2.38 -34.92
C LEU A 34 2.52 -1.13 -35.24
N ASP A 35 1.25 -1.31 -35.57
CA ASP A 35 0.30 -0.21 -35.66
C ASP A 35 -0.30 0.06 -34.28
N THR A 36 0.08 1.19 -33.66
CA THR A 36 -0.48 1.63 -32.36
C THR A 36 -1.49 2.77 -32.51
N SER A 37 -2.03 3.00 -33.71
CA SER A 37 -3.04 4.03 -33.97
C SER A 37 -4.38 3.80 -33.27
N ARG A 38 -4.62 2.58 -32.78
CA ARG A 38 -5.82 2.19 -32.03
C ARG A 38 -5.41 1.55 -30.70
N SER A 39 -5.87 2.13 -29.59
CA SER A 39 -5.70 1.58 -28.25
C SER A 39 -7.00 0.98 -27.72
N ALA A 40 -6.90 -0.11 -26.96
CA ALA A 40 -8.04 -0.68 -26.27
C ALA A 40 -8.34 0.15 -24.99
N PRO A 41 -9.60 0.51 -24.72
CA PRO A 41 -9.96 1.20 -23.48
C PRO A 41 -9.83 0.31 -22.24
N ALA A 42 -9.91 -1.01 -22.40
CA ALA A 42 -9.72 -1.98 -21.32
C ALA A 42 -8.22 -2.29 -21.09
N ALA A 43 -7.46 -1.26 -20.69
CA ALA A 43 -6.05 -1.37 -20.35
C ALA A 43 -5.82 -0.83 -18.93
N TYR A 44 -5.34 -1.69 -18.03
CA TYR A 44 -5.22 -1.39 -16.61
C TYR A 44 -3.80 -1.67 -16.09
N PRO A 45 -3.38 -1.02 -15.01
CA PRO A 45 -2.14 -1.35 -14.32
C PRO A 45 -2.03 -2.82 -13.91
N ARG A 46 -0.82 -3.37 -14.01
CA ARG A 46 -0.50 -4.70 -13.43
C ARG A 46 -0.36 -4.61 -11.91
N ILE A 47 0.27 -3.55 -11.42
CA ILE A 47 0.35 -3.23 -9.99
C ILE A 47 -1.03 -2.81 -9.51
N LYS A 48 -1.49 -3.45 -8.44
CA LYS A 48 -2.80 -3.22 -7.82
C LYS A 48 -2.71 -3.01 -6.31
N MET A 49 -1.54 -3.26 -5.71
CA MET A 49 -1.35 -3.30 -4.26
C MET A 49 -0.08 -2.59 -3.82
N LEU A 50 -0.12 -2.08 -2.59
CA LEU A 50 1.01 -1.53 -1.86
C LEU A 50 1.15 -2.27 -0.52
N VAL A 51 2.28 -2.93 -0.30
CA VAL A 51 2.55 -3.73 0.91
C VAL A 51 3.61 -3.03 1.75
N ILE A 52 3.31 -2.84 3.03
CA ILE A 52 4.20 -2.19 4.00
C ILE A 52 4.84 -3.23 4.90
N HIS A 53 6.16 -3.10 5.11
CA HIS A 53 7.00 -4.00 5.90
C HIS A 53 7.77 -3.20 6.96
N TYR A 54 8.36 -3.92 7.92
CA TYR A 54 9.52 -3.43 8.67
C TYR A 54 10.71 -4.36 8.43
N THR A 55 11.92 -3.85 8.63
CA THR A 55 13.15 -4.61 8.37
C THR A 55 13.50 -5.60 9.50
N ALA A 56 13.15 -5.26 10.75
CA ALA A 56 13.64 -5.92 11.98
C ALA A 56 15.16 -5.85 12.16
N ASP A 57 15.83 -4.96 11.44
CA ASP A 57 17.28 -4.79 11.45
C ASP A 57 17.65 -3.33 11.17
N ASP A 58 18.90 -2.97 11.41
CA ASP A 58 19.41 -1.62 11.17
C ASP A 58 19.62 -1.37 9.65
N PHE A 59 19.72 -0.10 9.22
CA PHE A 59 19.69 0.29 7.80
C PHE A 59 20.69 -0.45 6.91
N ASP A 60 21.98 -0.47 7.26
CA ASP A 60 23.03 -1.01 6.39
C ASP A 60 22.91 -2.54 6.22
N VAL A 61 22.49 -3.22 7.29
CA VAL A 61 22.21 -4.67 7.25
C VAL A 61 21.00 -4.94 6.36
N SER A 62 19.94 -4.15 6.53
CA SER A 62 18.73 -4.22 5.71
C SER A 62 19.02 -3.99 4.22
N LEU A 63 19.79 -2.93 3.91
CA LEU A 63 20.18 -2.60 2.54
C LEU A 63 21.00 -3.73 1.90
N THR A 64 21.93 -4.32 2.66
CA THR A 64 22.73 -5.46 2.18
C THR A 64 21.86 -6.69 1.90
N ALA A 65 20.94 -7.04 2.81
CA ALA A 65 20.03 -8.16 2.62
C ALA A 65 19.09 -7.97 1.43
N LEU A 66 18.49 -6.77 1.29
CA LEU A 66 17.49 -6.43 0.27
C LEU A 66 18.08 -6.20 -1.13
N THR A 67 19.41 -6.14 -1.23
CA THR A 67 20.15 -6.12 -2.51
C THR A 67 20.88 -7.45 -2.77
N GLY A 68 20.68 -8.44 -1.90
CA GLY A 68 21.16 -9.79 -2.04
C GLY A 68 20.35 -10.61 -3.04
N LYS A 69 20.46 -11.95 -2.95
CA LYS A 69 19.82 -12.87 -3.90
C LYS A 69 18.46 -13.41 -3.46
N ASP A 70 18.14 -13.31 -2.18
CA ASP A 70 17.04 -14.08 -1.58
C ASP A 70 15.76 -13.27 -1.39
N VAL A 71 15.89 -11.97 -1.11
CA VAL A 71 14.77 -11.05 -0.86
C VAL A 71 15.11 -9.67 -1.42
N SER A 72 14.08 -8.94 -1.84
CA SER A 72 14.22 -7.57 -2.30
C SER A 72 12.92 -6.79 -2.09
N VAL A 73 13.01 -5.47 -2.15
CA VAL A 73 11.87 -4.56 -1.99
C VAL A 73 12.00 -3.42 -3.00
N HIS A 74 10.90 -2.77 -3.35
CA HIS A 74 10.98 -1.64 -4.28
C HIS A 74 11.59 -0.42 -3.60
N TYR A 75 11.18 -0.14 -2.36
CA TYR A 75 11.63 1.02 -1.60
C TYR A 75 12.08 0.65 -0.19
N LEU A 76 13.15 1.28 0.30
CA LEU A 76 13.64 1.22 1.67
C LEU A 76 13.71 2.63 2.26
N ILE A 77 13.05 2.85 3.40
CA ILE A 77 13.02 4.13 4.12
C ILE A 77 13.74 3.99 5.46
N PRO A 78 14.86 4.70 5.71
CA PRO A 78 15.50 4.73 7.02
C PRO A 78 14.57 5.23 8.12
N ALA A 79 14.87 4.92 9.38
CA ALA A 79 14.12 5.38 10.55
C ALA A 79 14.15 6.92 10.62
N VAL A 80 15.28 7.54 10.32
CA VAL A 80 15.38 8.99 10.14
C VAL A 80 16.00 9.26 8.77
N PRO A 81 15.18 9.44 7.71
CA PRO A 81 15.70 9.64 6.36
C PRO A 81 16.61 10.87 6.28
N PRO A 82 17.85 10.75 5.77
CA PRO A 82 18.71 11.90 5.62
C PRO A 82 18.14 12.84 4.57
N LEU A 83 18.31 14.15 4.78
CA LEU A 83 17.80 15.15 3.86
C LEU A 83 18.80 15.42 2.72
N VAL A 84 18.33 15.37 1.48
CA VAL A 84 19.05 15.82 0.29
C VAL A 84 18.28 16.98 -0.32
N ARG A 85 18.91 18.16 -0.37
CA ARG A 85 18.25 19.41 -0.85
C ARG A 85 16.92 19.68 -0.12
N GLY A 86 16.90 19.46 1.19
CA GLY A 86 15.73 19.70 2.06
C GLY A 86 14.61 18.66 1.94
N LYS A 87 14.81 17.55 1.24
CA LYS A 87 13.82 16.47 1.08
C LYS A 87 14.35 15.15 1.64
N PRO A 88 13.51 14.31 2.27
CA PRO A 88 13.94 13.00 2.76
C PRO A 88 14.39 12.11 1.61
N ARG A 89 15.56 11.49 1.76
CA ARG A 89 16.07 10.50 0.81
C ARG A 89 15.46 9.14 1.10
N ILE A 90 14.88 8.53 0.07
CA ILE A 90 14.39 7.15 0.08
C ILE A 90 15.19 6.37 -0.96
N TRP A 91 15.48 5.09 -0.68
CA TRP A 91 16.20 4.23 -1.60
C TRP A 91 15.20 3.43 -2.42
N GLN A 92 15.31 3.52 -3.74
CA GLN A 92 14.63 2.61 -4.65
C GLN A 92 15.60 1.51 -5.05
N LEU A 93 15.28 0.25 -4.74
CA LEU A 93 16.17 -0.90 -4.98
C LEU A 93 15.73 -1.72 -6.21
N VAL A 94 14.44 -1.72 -6.54
CA VAL A 94 13.87 -2.41 -7.71
C VAL A 94 12.99 -1.44 -8.51
N PRO A 95 13.11 -1.38 -9.84
CA PRO A 95 12.20 -0.61 -10.68
C PRO A 95 10.76 -1.10 -10.52
N GLU A 96 9.77 -0.20 -10.45
CA GLU A 96 8.35 -0.59 -10.30
C GLU A 96 7.80 -1.36 -11.51
N SER A 97 8.51 -1.39 -12.65
CA SER A 97 8.14 -2.22 -13.80
C SER A 97 8.50 -3.70 -13.61
N GLU A 98 9.31 -4.02 -12.61
CA GLU A 98 9.73 -5.35 -12.23
C GLU A 98 9.10 -5.73 -10.90
N LEU A 99 9.03 -7.03 -10.61
CA LEU A 99 8.62 -7.50 -9.29
C LEU A 99 9.82 -7.52 -8.34
N ALA A 100 9.60 -7.14 -7.08
CA ALA A 100 10.54 -7.39 -5.98
C ALA A 100 10.08 -8.59 -5.14
N TRP A 101 11.01 -9.29 -4.50
CA TRP A 101 10.74 -10.50 -3.70
C TRP A 101 10.48 -10.16 -2.23
N HIS A 102 9.35 -9.51 -1.94
CA HIS A 102 9.04 -9.00 -0.59
C HIS A 102 7.89 -9.73 0.13
N ALA A 103 6.83 -10.16 -0.57
CA ALA A 103 5.64 -10.76 0.03
C ALA A 103 5.78 -12.28 0.30
N GLY A 104 6.56 -12.97 -0.51
CA GLY A 104 6.66 -14.44 -0.50
C GLY A 104 5.30 -15.13 -0.71
N ALA A 105 5.09 -16.28 -0.07
CA ALA A 105 3.80 -16.99 -0.12
C ALA A 105 2.69 -16.17 0.56
N SER A 106 1.78 -15.63 -0.24
CA SER A 106 0.85 -14.57 0.16
C SER A 106 -0.48 -14.70 -0.56
N PHE A 107 -1.54 -14.18 0.07
CA PHE A 107 -2.91 -14.13 -0.45
C PHE A 107 -3.61 -12.84 -0.02
N TRP A 108 -4.35 -12.21 -0.93
CA TRP A 108 -5.22 -11.08 -0.61
C TRP A 108 -6.37 -11.00 -1.59
N ARG A 109 -7.61 -10.96 -1.11
CA ARG A 109 -8.84 -10.75 -1.92
C ARG A 109 -8.88 -11.64 -3.18
N GLY A 110 -8.55 -12.92 -3.02
CA GLY A 110 -8.56 -13.91 -4.10
C GLY A 110 -7.27 -13.97 -4.93
N ALA A 111 -6.40 -12.97 -4.86
CA ALA A 111 -5.07 -13.01 -5.47
C ALA A 111 -4.10 -13.84 -4.61
N THR A 112 -3.15 -14.51 -5.25
CA THR A 112 -1.99 -15.15 -4.62
C THR A 112 -0.72 -14.61 -5.26
N ARG A 113 0.46 -14.93 -4.70
CA ARG A 113 1.77 -14.48 -5.23
C ARG A 113 1.81 -12.96 -5.37
N ILE A 114 1.53 -12.27 -4.26
CA ILE A 114 1.27 -10.82 -4.27
C ILE A 114 2.42 -10.00 -4.89
N ASN A 115 3.68 -10.49 -4.81
CA ASN A 115 4.84 -9.95 -5.55
C ASN A 115 4.52 -9.57 -7.01
N ASP A 116 3.73 -10.39 -7.71
CA ASP A 116 3.44 -10.21 -9.15
C ASP A 116 2.63 -8.92 -9.44
N THR A 117 1.94 -8.38 -8.43
CA THR A 117 1.00 -7.26 -8.58
C THR A 117 1.14 -6.19 -7.50
N SER A 118 2.25 -6.16 -6.76
CA SER A 118 2.43 -5.22 -5.66
C SER A 118 3.74 -4.45 -5.70
N ILE A 119 3.68 -3.22 -5.21
CA ILE A 119 4.85 -2.50 -4.72
C ILE A 119 5.06 -2.83 -3.24
N GLY A 120 6.31 -2.96 -2.84
CA GLY A 120 6.72 -3.21 -1.46
C GLY A 120 7.52 -2.01 -0.94
N ILE A 121 7.22 -1.57 0.28
CA ILE A 121 7.99 -0.55 1.00
C ILE A 121 8.46 -1.15 2.33
N GLU A 122 9.78 -1.20 2.51
CA GLU A 122 10.45 -1.56 3.75
C GLU A 122 10.75 -0.30 4.57
N LEU A 123 10.47 -0.39 5.87
CA LEU A 123 10.72 0.66 6.83
C LEU A 123 11.76 0.15 7.82
N GLU A 124 12.90 0.83 7.92
CA GLU A 124 13.88 0.53 8.97
C GLU A 124 13.21 0.71 10.34
N ASN A 125 12.93 -0.41 11.00
CA ASN A 125 12.30 -0.46 12.30
C ASN A 125 12.59 -1.85 12.89
N ARG A 126 12.92 -1.89 14.19
CA ARG A 126 13.32 -3.11 14.89
C ARG A 126 12.20 -4.16 15.03
N GLY A 127 10.97 -3.84 14.62
CA GLY A 127 9.83 -4.73 14.70
C GLY A 127 9.49 -5.01 16.16
N TRP A 128 9.36 -6.29 16.51
CA TRP A 128 9.10 -6.69 17.89
C TRP A 128 10.31 -7.37 18.54
N GLN A 129 10.41 -7.17 19.84
CA GLN A 129 11.34 -7.89 20.71
C GLN A 129 10.55 -8.56 21.84
N LYS A 130 11.04 -9.70 22.33
CA LYS A 130 10.49 -10.32 23.53
C LYS A 130 11.31 -9.88 24.73
N SER A 131 10.63 -9.28 25.70
CA SER A 131 11.18 -9.00 27.03
C SER A 131 10.24 -9.62 28.06
N GLU A 132 10.79 -10.42 28.99
CA GLU A 132 10.02 -11.08 30.07
C GLU A 132 8.80 -11.86 29.56
N GLY A 133 8.93 -12.53 28.42
CA GLY A 133 7.84 -13.30 27.79
C GLY A 133 6.78 -12.47 27.07
N THR A 134 6.85 -11.14 27.15
CA THR A 134 5.92 -10.21 26.50
C THR A 134 6.54 -9.62 25.23
N LYS A 135 5.71 -9.48 24.19
CA LYS A 135 6.10 -8.93 22.88
C LYS A 135 5.92 -7.42 22.90
N PHE A 136 7.00 -6.67 22.67
CA PHE A 136 6.98 -5.21 22.55
C PHE A 136 7.39 -4.79 21.15
N PHE A 137 6.61 -3.92 20.52
CA PHE A 137 6.92 -3.37 19.21
C PHE A 137 7.64 -2.02 19.34
N THR A 138 8.51 -1.72 18.38
CA THR A 138 9.23 -0.44 18.31
C THR A 138 8.37 0.61 17.58
N PRO A 139 8.13 1.79 18.19
CA PRO A 139 7.44 2.89 17.52
C PRO A 139 8.14 3.33 16.22
N PHE A 140 7.37 3.84 15.27
CA PHE A 140 7.91 4.42 14.04
C PHE A 140 8.29 5.88 14.28
N GLU A 141 9.47 6.27 13.80
CA GLU A 141 9.93 7.65 13.86
C GLU A 141 9.03 8.57 13.03
N PRO A 142 8.60 9.74 13.55
CA PRO A 142 7.74 10.65 12.80
C PRO A 142 8.34 11.07 11.44
N ALA A 143 9.67 11.24 11.36
CA ALA A 143 10.37 11.58 10.12
C ALA A 143 10.24 10.49 9.05
N GLN A 144 10.25 9.22 9.44
CA GLN A 144 10.02 8.09 8.53
C GLN A 144 8.61 8.12 7.94
N ILE A 145 7.59 8.33 8.79
CA ILE A 145 6.20 8.39 8.35
C ILE A 145 5.96 9.60 7.45
N GLN A 146 6.56 10.75 7.74
CA GLN A 146 6.49 11.94 6.88
C GLN A 146 7.13 11.71 5.51
N ALA A 147 8.20 10.91 5.42
CA ALA A 147 8.80 10.52 4.15
C ALA A 147 7.96 9.50 3.38
N LEU A 148 7.30 8.57 4.09
CA LEU A 148 6.42 7.57 3.50
C LEU A 148 5.19 8.18 2.83
N VAL A 149 4.55 9.18 3.46
CA VAL A 149 3.29 9.79 2.97
C VAL A 149 3.33 10.23 1.49
N PRO A 150 4.28 11.09 1.05
CA PRO A 150 4.32 11.52 -0.34
C PRO A 150 4.64 10.36 -1.30
N LEU A 151 5.54 9.45 -0.91
CA LEU A 151 5.86 8.26 -1.72
C LEU A 151 4.62 7.38 -1.94
N ALA A 152 3.91 7.03 -0.85
CA ALA A 152 2.71 6.21 -0.93
C ALA A 152 1.62 6.87 -1.79
N LYS A 153 1.41 8.18 -1.63
CA LYS A 153 0.47 8.95 -2.48
C LYS A 153 0.84 8.90 -3.96
N ASP A 154 2.12 9.05 -4.28
CA ASP A 154 2.60 9.00 -5.67
C ASP A 154 2.38 7.62 -6.29
N ILE A 155 2.66 6.55 -5.55
CA ILE A 155 2.44 5.16 -5.99
C ILE A 155 0.94 4.89 -6.18
N ILE A 156 0.13 5.23 -5.18
CA ILE A 156 -1.32 5.02 -5.20
C ILE A 156 -1.94 5.75 -6.39
N LYS A 157 -1.58 7.01 -6.61
CA LYS A 157 -2.07 7.79 -7.75
C LYS A 157 -1.64 7.20 -9.10
N ARG A 158 -0.37 6.80 -9.23
CA ARG A 158 0.21 6.26 -10.47
C ARG A 158 -0.46 4.99 -10.94
N TYR A 159 -0.82 4.12 -10.00
CA TYR A 159 -1.40 2.81 -10.29
C TYR A 159 -2.89 2.71 -9.97
N SER A 160 -3.51 3.80 -9.55
CA SER A 160 -4.92 3.84 -9.10
C SER A 160 -5.21 2.72 -8.08
N ILE A 161 -4.32 2.59 -7.08
CA ILE A 161 -4.45 1.56 -6.04
C ILE A 161 -5.62 1.91 -5.14
N GLU A 162 -6.58 1.00 -5.05
CA GLU A 162 -7.73 1.15 -4.15
C GLU A 162 -7.29 1.13 -2.67
N PRO A 163 -7.98 1.87 -1.77
CA PRO A 163 -7.58 1.97 -0.36
C PRO A 163 -7.41 0.62 0.35
N GLN A 164 -8.30 -0.35 0.10
CA GLN A 164 -8.24 -1.71 0.67
C GLN A 164 -7.09 -2.58 0.14
N ASN A 165 -6.30 -2.06 -0.80
CA ASN A 165 -5.12 -2.72 -1.36
C ASN A 165 -3.81 -2.08 -0.88
N VAL A 166 -3.87 -1.15 0.08
CA VAL A 166 -2.71 -0.73 0.89
C VAL A 166 -2.73 -1.55 2.18
N VAL A 167 -1.80 -2.48 2.31
CA VAL A 167 -1.89 -3.58 3.29
C VAL A 167 -0.60 -3.76 4.08
N ALA A 168 -0.73 -4.35 5.26
CA ALA A 168 0.38 -4.92 5.99
C ALA A 168 0.88 -6.20 5.32
N HIS A 169 2.14 -6.57 5.54
CA HIS A 169 2.60 -7.92 5.20
C HIS A 169 1.87 -8.99 6.03
N SER A 170 1.51 -8.67 7.28
CA SER A 170 0.70 -9.54 8.12
C SER A 170 -0.71 -9.77 7.57
N ASP A 171 -1.27 -8.84 6.77
CA ASP A 171 -2.59 -9.04 6.16
C ASP A 171 -2.57 -10.11 5.08
N ILE A 172 -1.52 -10.10 4.27
CA ILE A 172 -1.37 -11.01 3.14
C ILE A 172 -0.71 -12.34 3.52
N ALA A 173 -0.11 -12.40 4.72
CA ALA A 173 0.59 -13.57 5.24
C ALA A 173 0.44 -13.74 6.76
N PRO A 174 -0.80 -13.79 7.29
CA PRO A 174 -1.07 -13.74 8.74
C PRO A 174 -0.47 -14.90 9.53
N GLN A 175 -0.20 -16.02 8.86
CA GLN A 175 0.40 -17.19 9.50
C GLN A 175 1.91 -17.05 9.73
N ARG A 176 2.56 -16.09 9.06
CA ARG A 176 4.03 -15.99 9.00
C ARG A 176 4.58 -14.63 9.45
N LYS A 177 3.79 -13.56 9.33
CA LYS A 177 4.27 -12.18 9.37
C LYS A 177 3.44 -11.33 10.31
N ASP A 178 4.12 -10.38 10.96
CA ASP A 178 3.52 -9.43 11.91
C ASP A 178 3.68 -7.97 11.44
N ASP A 179 4.57 -7.73 10.48
CA ASP A 179 4.94 -6.41 9.97
C ASP A 179 3.81 -5.73 9.18
N PRO A 180 3.67 -4.39 9.31
CA PRO A 180 4.51 -3.46 10.07
C PRO A 180 4.15 -3.36 11.58
N GLY A 181 3.24 -4.20 12.08
CA GLY A 181 2.86 -4.28 13.49
C GLY A 181 1.84 -3.22 13.93
N PRO A 182 1.38 -3.31 15.20
CA PRO A 182 0.29 -2.49 15.73
C PRO A 182 0.66 -1.02 15.99
N LEU A 183 1.96 -0.68 16.00
CA LEU A 183 2.41 0.70 16.18
C LEU A 183 2.53 1.47 14.86
N PHE A 184 2.30 0.82 13.72
CA PHE A 184 2.25 1.50 12.44
C PHE A 184 0.98 2.36 12.33
N PRO A 185 1.07 3.64 11.95
CA PRO A 185 -0.02 4.60 12.13
C PRO A 185 -1.07 4.56 10.99
N TRP A 186 -1.70 3.40 10.76
CA TRP A 186 -2.68 3.18 9.69
C TRP A 186 -3.79 4.23 9.64
N GLN A 187 -4.40 4.57 10.78
CA GLN A 187 -5.46 5.58 10.84
C GLN A 187 -4.99 6.97 10.38
N SER A 188 -3.78 7.38 10.77
CA SER A 188 -3.20 8.68 10.39
C SER A 188 -2.91 8.73 8.88
N LEU A 189 -2.48 7.62 8.30
CA LEU A 189 -2.31 7.50 6.85
C LEU A 189 -3.64 7.53 6.11
N ALA A 190 -4.67 6.84 6.60
CA ALA A 190 -6.00 6.84 5.99
C ALA A 190 -6.65 8.23 6.00
N GLN A 191 -6.46 9.01 7.07
CA GLN A 191 -6.87 10.43 7.13
C GLN A 191 -6.20 11.29 6.06
N GLN A 192 -5.05 10.87 5.57
CA GLN A 192 -4.32 11.51 4.47
C GLN A 192 -4.63 10.91 3.10
N GLY A 193 -5.58 9.97 3.00
CA GLY A 193 -5.97 9.28 1.77
C GLY A 193 -5.11 8.07 1.41
N ILE A 194 -4.39 7.49 2.36
CA ILE A 194 -3.52 6.32 2.16
C ILE A 194 -4.09 5.14 2.94
N GLY A 195 -4.68 4.17 2.23
CA GLY A 195 -5.22 2.95 2.82
C GLY A 195 -6.64 3.06 3.35
N ALA A 196 -7.21 1.90 3.68
CA ALA A 196 -8.58 1.78 4.17
C ALA A 196 -8.68 2.07 5.68
N TRP A 197 -9.79 2.67 6.09
CA TRP A 197 -10.17 2.80 7.50
C TRP A 197 -11.68 2.89 7.65
N PRO A 198 -12.30 2.21 8.63
CA PRO A 198 -13.74 2.27 8.81
C PRO A 198 -14.19 3.63 9.34
N ASP A 199 -15.41 4.03 8.98
CA ASP A 199 -16.01 5.22 9.54
C ASP A 199 -16.48 4.94 10.97
N ALA A 200 -16.06 5.78 11.93
CA ALA A 200 -16.33 5.57 13.35
C ALA A 200 -17.85 5.48 13.68
N SER A 201 -18.68 6.24 12.96
CA SER A 201 -20.15 6.19 13.10
C SER A 201 -20.72 4.84 12.65
N ARG A 202 -20.13 4.22 11.62
CA ARG A 202 -20.54 2.89 11.14
C ARG A 202 -20.07 1.79 12.08
N VAL A 203 -18.86 1.89 12.64
CA VAL A 203 -18.41 0.97 13.71
C VAL A 203 -19.35 1.06 14.92
N ALA A 204 -19.72 2.26 15.37
CA ALA A 204 -20.65 2.45 16.48
C ALA A 204 -22.04 1.86 16.18
N PHE A 205 -22.52 2.00 14.94
CA PHE A 205 -23.76 1.38 14.47
C PHE A 205 -23.70 -0.16 14.58
N TYR A 206 -22.63 -0.79 14.07
CA TYR A 206 -22.48 -2.25 14.13
C TYR A 206 -22.22 -2.78 15.56
N LEU A 207 -21.52 -2.00 16.41
CA LEU A 207 -21.41 -2.32 17.83
C LEU A 207 -22.79 -2.37 18.51
N ASN A 208 -23.69 -1.45 18.15
CA ASN A 208 -25.08 -1.40 18.63
C ASN A 208 -25.18 -1.43 20.17
N GLY A 209 -24.34 -0.65 20.85
CA GLY A 209 -24.30 -0.56 22.32
C GLY A 209 -23.70 -1.78 23.04
N ARG A 210 -23.24 -2.81 22.32
CA ARG A 210 -22.58 -3.97 22.93
C ARG A 210 -21.18 -3.60 23.43
N SER A 211 -20.72 -4.28 24.49
CA SER A 211 -19.38 -4.07 25.02
C SER A 211 -18.32 -4.39 23.95
N PRO A 212 -17.36 -3.48 23.66
CA PRO A 212 -16.34 -3.69 22.62
C PRO A 212 -15.56 -5.01 22.75
N ASN A 213 -15.29 -5.41 24.00
CA ASN A 213 -14.51 -6.60 24.33
C ASN A 213 -15.36 -7.86 24.54
N ALA A 214 -16.68 -7.81 24.33
CA ALA A 214 -17.53 -8.98 24.49
C ALA A 214 -17.10 -10.07 23.50
N PRO A 215 -16.83 -11.30 23.98
CA PRO A 215 -16.34 -12.37 23.13
C PRO A 215 -17.43 -12.83 22.16
N ILE A 216 -17.01 -13.19 20.95
CA ILE A 216 -17.88 -13.80 19.94
C ILE A 216 -17.27 -15.11 19.45
N ALA A 217 -18.04 -15.89 18.71
CA ALA A 217 -17.50 -17.06 18.05
C ALA A 217 -16.52 -16.66 16.93
N SER A 218 -15.33 -17.25 16.92
CA SER A 218 -14.28 -16.88 15.96
C SER A 218 -14.70 -17.05 14.50
N TYR A 219 -15.51 -18.07 14.19
CA TYR A 219 -15.97 -18.31 12.81
C TYR A 219 -16.83 -17.16 12.26
N THR A 220 -17.56 -16.43 13.12
CA THR A 220 -18.36 -15.27 12.71
C THR A 220 -17.46 -14.14 12.20
N LEU A 221 -16.38 -13.85 12.92
CA LEU A 221 -15.41 -12.84 12.49
C LEU A 221 -14.62 -13.32 11.27
N LEU A 222 -14.15 -14.57 11.27
CA LEU A 222 -13.35 -15.13 10.19
C LEU A 222 -14.07 -15.14 8.83
N ASP A 223 -15.40 -15.33 8.81
CA ASP A 223 -16.19 -15.18 7.58
C ASP A 223 -16.04 -13.77 6.99
N LEU A 224 -16.18 -12.74 7.82
CA LEU A 224 -16.03 -11.35 7.38
C LEU A 224 -14.58 -11.05 6.96
N LEU A 225 -13.59 -11.56 7.69
CA LEU A 225 -12.18 -11.36 7.32
C LEU A 225 -11.85 -12.05 5.99
N ALA A 226 -12.40 -13.24 5.73
CA ALA A 226 -12.24 -13.94 4.46
C ALA A 226 -12.80 -13.12 3.30
N ARG A 227 -14.01 -12.57 3.49
CA ARG A 227 -14.69 -11.70 2.53
C ARG A 227 -13.94 -10.38 2.32
N TYR A 228 -13.36 -9.81 3.37
CA TYR A 228 -12.59 -8.57 3.27
C TYR A 228 -11.26 -8.77 2.55
N GLY A 229 -10.62 -9.94 2.69
CA GLY A 229 -9.45 -10.27 1.88
C GLY A 229 -8.45 -11.25 2.49
N TYR A 230 -8.57 -11.59 3.77
CA TYR A 230 -7.64 -12.48 4.45
C TYR A 230 -7.79 -13.93 3.97
N GLU A 231 -6.69 -14.69 3.95
CA GLU A 231 -6.76 -16.13 3.68
C GLU A 231 -7.33 -16.86 4.89
N VAL A 232 -8.54 -17.42 4.75
CA VAL A 232 -9.17 -18.28 5.76
C VAL A 232 -9.46 -19.64 5.15
N LYS A 233 -9.03 -20.71 5.81
CA LYS A 233 -9.18 -22.10 5.33
C LYS A 233 -10.13 -22.88 6.24
N PRO A 234 -10.97 -23.80 5.70
CA PRO A 234 -11.98 -24.52 6.49
C PRO A 234 -11.42 -25.31 7.68
N ASN A 235 -10.18 -25.79 7.61
CA ASN A 235 -9.55 -26.67 8.60
C ASN A 235 -8.46 -25.98 9.44
N MET A 236 -8.55 -24.66 9.62
CA MET A 236 -7.62 -23.93 10.49
C MET A 236 -7.75 -24.37 11.95
N THR A 237 -6.61 -24.72 12.55
CA THR A 237 -6.47 -24.85 14.00
C THR A 237 -6.81 -23.54 14.71
N ARG A 238 -7.15 -23.61 16.01
CA ARG A 238 -7.41 -22.42 16.83
C ARG A 238 -6.27 -21.39 16.77
N LEU A 239 -5.01 -21.83 16.79
CA LEU A 239 -3.87 -20.92 16.71
C LEU A 239 -3.79 -20.21 15.35
N GLN A 240 -4.08 -20.91 14.25
CA GLN A 240 -4.11 -20.30 12.92
C GLN A 240 -5.24 -19.28 12.79
N GLN A 241 -6.42 -19.58 13.34
CA GLN A 241 -7.54 -18.65 13.42
C GLN A 241 -7.17 -17.38 14.19
N MET A 242 -6.57 -17.54 15.38
CA MET A 242 -6.10 -16.41 16.19
C MET A 242 -5.08 -15.54 15.46
N ARG A 243 -4.19 -16.14 14.65
CA ARG A 243 -3.22 -15.38 13.84
C ARG A 243 -3.87 -14.50 12.78
N VAL A 244 -4.93 -14.97 12.11
CA VAL A 244 -5.69 -14.15 11.15
C VAL A 244 -6.36 -12.97 11.87
N ILE A 245 -7.02 -13.25 13.01
CA ILE A 245 -7.69 -12.21 13.79
C ILE A 245 -6.67 -11.20 14.34
N ALA A 246 -5.52 -11.66 14.84
CA ALA A 246 -4.46 -10.79 15.36
C ALA A 246 -3.88 -9.89 14.27
N ALA A 247 -3.66 -10.40 13.04
CA ALA A 247 -3.21 -9.58 11.92
C ALA A 247 -4.21 -8.44 11.62
N PHE A 248 -5.49 -8.76 11.52
CA PHE A 248 -6.55 -7.77 11.36
C PHE A 248 -6.57 -6.74 12.49
N GLN A 249 -6.46 -7.20 13.74
CA GLN A 249 -6.42 -6.31 14.90
C GLN A 249 -5.18 -5.41 14.90
N MET A 250 -3.98 -5.91 14.57
CA MET A 250 -2.78 -5.08 14.45
C MET A 250 -2.98 -3.94 13.44
N HIS A 251 -3.71 -4.18 12.35
CA HIS A 251 -4.00 -3.15 11.36
C HIS A 251 -5.11 -2.18 11.83
N PHE A 252 -6.28 -2.69 12.18
CA PHE A 252 -7.50 -1.87 12.33
C PHE A 252 -7.95 -1.64 13.78
N ARG A 253 -7.41 -2.39 14.74
CA ARG A 253 -7.73 -2.28 16.18
C ARG A 253 -6.48 -2.47 17.07
N PRO A 254 -5.44 -1.64 16.90
CA PRO A 254 -4.13 -1.89 17.49
C PRO A 254 -4.09 -1.78 19.03
N THR A 255 -5.14 -1.28 19.67
CA THR A 255 -5.27 -1.25 21.13
C THR A 255 -5.38 -2.64 21.75
N ARG A 256 -5.82 -3.66 20.98
CA ARG A 256 -5.89 -5.05 21.41
C ARG A 256 -5.83 -6.01 20.21
N TYR A 257 -4.72 -6.75 20.13
CA TYR A 257 -4.37 -7.67 19.04
C TYR A 257 -4.05 -9.09 19.53
N ASP A 258 -4.77 -9.57 20.54
CA ASP A 258 -4.57 -10.90 21.15
C ASP A 258 -5.09 -12.07 20.28
N GLY A 259 -5.70 -11.76 19.13
CA GLY A 259 -6.28 -12.76 18.22
C GLY A 259 -7.59 -13.34 18.72
N VAL A 260 -8.17 -12.79 19.79
CA VAL A 260 -9.49 -13.20 20.29
C VAL A 260 -10.56 -12.42 19.56
N ALA A 261 -11.56 -13.14 19.02
CA ALA A 261 -12.69 -12.52 18.35
C ALA A 261 -13.58 -11.80 19.37
N ASP A 262 -13.84 -10.52 19.13
CA ASP A 262 -14.72 -9.69 19.95
C ASP A 262 -15.61 -8.78 19.11
N MET A 263 -16.56 -8.14 19.79
CA MET A 263 -17.59 -7.32 19.18
C MET A 263 -17.04 -6.12 18.40
N GLU A 264 -15.98 -5.47 18.88
CA GLU A 264 -15.37 -4.33 18.18
C GLU A 264 -14.64 -4.78 16.92
N SER A 265 -13.89 -5.90 16.97
CA SER A 265 -13.27 -6.46 15.77
C SER A 265 -14.32 -6.84 14.71
N LEU A 266 -15.46 -7.39 15.13
CA LEU A 266 -16.59 -7.68 14.24
C LEU A 266 -17.16 -6.40 13.61
N ALA A 267 -17.47 -5.39 14.42
CA ALA A 267 -18.05 -4.14 13.94
C ALA A 267 -17.13 -3.37 12.99
N ILE A 268 -15.82 -3.41 13.22
CA ILE A 268 -14.80 -2.86 12.32
C ILE A 268 -14.83 -3.62 10.99
N ALA A 269 -14.86 -4.95 11.01
CA ALA A 269 -14.90 -5.76 9.78
C ALA A 269 -16.19 -5.53 8.97
N GLU A 270 -17.35 -5.40 9.63
CA GLU A 270 -18.62 -5.05 8.99
C GLU A 270 -18.58 -3.66 8.35
N ALA A 271 -18.07 -2.65 9.07
CA ALA A 271 -17.94 -1.29 8.55
C ALA A 271 -16.96 -1.19 7.37
N LEU A 272 -15.86 -1.94 7.42
CA LEU A 272 -14.89 -2.02 6.31
C LEU A 272 -15.52 -2.68 5.07
N LEU A 273 -16.25 -3.77 5.25
CA LEU A 273 -16.94 -4.46 4.16
C LEU A 273 -18.04 -3.61 3.54
N GLU A 274 -18.80 -2.87 4.35
CA GLU A 274 -19.80 -1.92 3.87
C GLU A 274 -19.16 -0.84 2.98
N LYS A 275 -18.01 -0.30 3.41
CA LYS A 275 -17.35 0.83 2.75
C LYS A 275 -16.54 0.43 1.51
N TYR A 276 -15.86 -0.72 1.54
CA TYR A 276 -14.86 -1.11 0.54
C TYR A 276 -15.19 -2.41 -0.20
N GLY A 277 -16.26 -3.12 0.18
CA GLY A 277 -16.69 -4.35 -0.48
C GLY A 277 -15.68 -5.51 -0.42
N GLN A 278 -15.88 -6.50 -1.29
CA GLN A 278 -15.17 -7.81 -1.26
C GLN A 278 -14.33 -8.07 -2.52
N GLY A 279 -14.54 -7.27 -3.55
CA GLY A 279 -13.89 -7.34 -4.85
C GLY A 279 -14.68 -6.50 -5.80
#